data_AF-W1XZT4-F1
#
_entry.id   AF-W1XZT4-F1
#
_cell.length_a   1.000
_cell.length_b   1.000
_cell.length_c   1.000
_cell.angle_alpha   90.00
_cell.angle_beta   90.00
_cell.angle_gamma   90.00
#
_symmetry.space_group_name_H-M   'P 1'
#
loop_
_entity.id
_entity.type
_entity.pdbx_description
1 polymer ?
#
loop_
_entity_poly.entity_id
_entity_poly.type
_entity_poly.pdbx_seq_one_letter_code
_entity_poly.pdbx_strand_id
1 'polypeptide(L)'
;RARQLIHRYNHSLAEEHTLRQQILADLFGQVTEAYIEPTFRCDYGYNIFLGNNFFANFDCVMLDVCPIRIGDNCMLAPGVHIYTA
;
A
#
# COMPACT_ATOMS: atom_id res chain seq x y z
N ARG A 1 -3.55 5.10 -13.70
CA ARG A 1 -2.64 5.65 -12.67
C ARG A 1 -2.23 4.59 -11.66
N ALA A 2 -3.12 4.10 -10.79
CA ALA A 2 -2.79 3.13 -9.72
C ALA A 2 -1.98 1.92 -10.21
N ARG A 3 -2.45 1.23 -11.26
CA ARG A 3 -1.75 0.08 -11.87
C ARG A 3 -0.29 0.37 -12.28
N GLN A 4 0.01 1.56 -12.78
CA GLN A 4 1.37 1.95 -13.18
C GLN A 4 2.26 2.18 -11.95
N LEU A 5 1.72 2.85 -10.92
CA LEU A 5 2.43 3.08 -9.65
C LEU A 5 2.69 1.75 -8.92
N ILE A 6 1.69 0.88 -8.84
CA ILE A 6 1.82 -0.46 -8.27
C ILE A 6 2.87 -1.28 -9.03
N HIS A 7 2.84 -1.25 -10.36
CA HIS A 7 3.84 -1.94 -11.16
C HIS A 7 5.26 -1.46 -10.85
N ARG A 8 5.46 -0.12 -10.78
CA ARG A 8 6.75 0.47 -10.40
C ARG A 8 7.16 0.07 -8.98
N TYR A 9 6.23 0.10 -8.03
CA TYR A 9 6.50 -0.30 -6.65
C TYR A 9 6.95 -1.75 -6.55
N ASN A 10 6.19 -2.67 -7.17
CA ASN A 10 6.46 -4.10 -7.11
C ASN A 10 7.75 -4.52 -7.81
N HIS A 11 8.29 -3.69 -8.71
CA HIS A 11 9.57 -3.95 -9.41
C HIS A 11 10.73 -3.08 -8.89
N SER A 12 10.51 -2.28 -7.84
CA SER A 12 11.58 -1.52 -7.19
C SER A 12 12.43 -2.41 -6.27
N LEU A 13 13.71 -2.10 -6.13
CA LEU A 13 14.61 -2.78 -5.21
C LEU A 13 14.27 -2.43 -3.75
N ALA A 14 14.65 -3.30 -2.81
CA ALA A 14 14.33 -3.11 -1.39
C ALA A 14 15.00 -1.86 -0.81
N GLU A 15 16.18 -1.53 -1.32
CA GLU A 15 17.02 -0.41 -0.89
C GLU A 15 16.53 0.95 -1.43
N GLU A 16 15.63 0.95 -2.41
CA GLU A 16 15.07 2.17 -3.03
C GLU A 16 13.99 2.81 -2.14
N HIS A 17 14.27 3.00 -0.85
CA HIS A 17 13.32 3.48 0.15
C HIS A 17 12.66 4.81 -0.26
N THR A 18 13.44 5.78 -0.72
CA THR A 18 12.93 7.09 -1.15
C THR A 18 11.95 6.98 -2.31
N LEU A 19 12.27 6.14 -3.31
CA LEU A 19 11.40 5.90 -4.46
C LEU A 19 10.11 5.21 -4.01
N ARG A 20 10.21 4.18 -3.16
CA ARG A 20 9.07 3.46 -2.61
C ARG A 20 8.13 4.40 -1.84
N GLN A 21 8.67 5.26 -0.96
CA GLN A 21 7.86 6.23 -0.22
C GLN A 21 7.16 7.22 -1.16
N GLN A 22 7.85 7.74 -2.18
CA GLN A 22 7.24 8.63 -3.18
C GLN A 22 6.09 7.94 -3.92
N ILE A 23 6.27 6.68 -4.34
CA ILE A 23 5.24 5.93 -5.03
C ILE A 23 4.02 5.70 -4.13
N LEU A 24 4.21 5.36 -2.84
CA LEU A 24 3.11 5.19 -1.90
C LEU A 24 2.36 6.50 -1.65
N ALA A 25 3.08 7.62 -1.51
CA ALA A 25 2.49 8.94 -1.38
C ALA A 25 1.66 9.35 -2.61
N ASP A 26 2.10 8.96 -3.80
CA ASP A 26 1.36 9.19 -5.06
C ASP A 26 0.18 8.22 -5.27
N LEU A 27 0.20 7.05 -4.61
CA LEU A 27 -0.77 5.98 -4.78
C LEU A 27 -1.94 6.11 -3.80
N PHE A 28 -1.66 6.37 -2.52
CA PHE A 28 -2.66 6.34 -1.45
C PHE A 28 -3.31 7.70 -1.20
N GLY A 29 -4.52 7.67 -0.66
CA GLY A 29 -5.25 8.89 -0.28
C GLY A 29 -4.62 9.58 0.92
N GLN A 30 -4.01 8.80 1.83
CA GLN A 30 -3.19 9.28 2.93
C GLN A 30 -2.18 8.20 3.29
N VAL A 31 -0.92 8.61 3.44
CA VAL A 31 0.15 7.77 3.98
C VAL A 31 1.21 8.67 4.59
N THR A 32 1.73 8.28 5.76
CA THR A 32 2.84 8.97 6.43
C THR A 32 4.10 8.13 6.37
N GLU A 33 4.14 7.06 7.17
CA GLU A 33 5.23 6.10 7.19
C GLU A 33 4.62 4.72 6.99
N ALA A 34 4.77 4.19 5.79
CA ALA A 34 4.30 2.86 5.46
C ALA A 34 5.40 2.06 4.78
N TYR A 35 5.45 0.77 5.09
CA TYR A 35 6.27 -0.18 4.37
C TYR A 35 5.40 -1.37 3.97
N ILE A 36 5.41 -1.68 2.68
CA ILE A 36 4.61 -2.77 2.11
C ILE A 36 5.57 -3.68 1.36
N GLU A 37 5.61 -4.95 1.73
CA GLU A 37 6.38 -5.93 0.98
C GLU A 37 5.70 -6.22 -0.38
N PRO A 38 6.42 -6.10 -1.50
CA PRO A 38 5.94 -6.60 -2.78
C PRO A 38 5.64 -8.11 -2.71
N THR A 39 4.62 -8.64 -3.38
CA THR A 39 3.76 -8.00 -4.38
C THR A 39 2.52 -7.38 -3.74
N PHE A 40 2.29 -6.08 -3.93
CA PHE A 40 1.08 -5.39 -3.48
C PHE A 40 0.07 -5.21 -4.62
N ARG A 41 -1.23 -5.28 -4.32
CA ARG A 41 -2.32 -5.05 -5.28
C ARG A 41 -3.44 -4.19 -4.68
N CYS A 42 -3.90 -3.20 -5.42
CA CYS A 42 -5.15 -2.47 -5.16
C CYS A 42 -5.84 -2.04 -6.45
N ASP A 43 -7.11 -1.62 -6.36
CA ASP A 43 -7.89 -1.18 -7.52
C ASP A 43 -7.57 0.27 -7.88
N TYR A 44 -7.71 1.18 -6.91
CA TYR A 44 -7.63 2.63 -7.11
C TYR A 44 -6.51 3.27 -6.31
N GLY A 45 -6.19 2.75 -5.13
CA GLY A 45 -5.18 3.28 -4.21
C GLY A 45 -5.66 4.50 -3.42
N TYR A 46 -6.29 5.48 -4.08
CA TYR A 46 -6.67 6.76 -3.45
C TYR A 46 -7.73 6.62 -2.34
N ASN A 47 -8.42 5.49 -2.26
CA ASN A 47 -9.39 5.21 -1.20
C ASN A 47 -8.76 4.55 0.04
N ILE A 48 -7.45 4.30 0.02
CA ILE A 48 -6.69 3.72 1.13
C ILE A 48 -6.04 4.84 1.94
N PHE A 49 -6.35 4.87 3.23
CA PHE A 49 -5.84 5.84 4.19
C PHE A 49 -5.13 5.08 5.30
N LEU A 50 -3.82 5.26 5.40
CA LEU A 50 -2.95 4.59 6.36
C LEU A 50 -2.50 5.59 7.43
N GLY A 51 -2.52 5.14 8.69
CA GLY A 51 -1.92 5.83 9.82
C GLY A 51 -0.39 5.74 9.82
N ASN A 52 0.21 6.21 10.90
CA ASN A 52 1.66 6.17 11.10
C ASN A 52 2.16 4.74 11.36
N ASN A 53 3.39 4.45 10.94
CA ASN A 53 4.07 3.18 11.18
C ASN A 53 3.27 1.95 10.69
N PHE A 54 2.69 2.04 9.50
CA PHE A 54 1.97 0.93 8.89
C PHE A 54 2.92 -0.07 8.23
N PHE A 55 2.69 -1.36 8.46
CA PHE A 55 3.41 -2.44 7.80
C PHE A 55 2.45 -3.42 7.14
N ALA A 56 2.69 -3.79 5.90
CA ALA A 56 2.04 -4.92 5.27
C ALA A 56 3.08 -5.89 4.70
N ASN A 57 2.91 -7.15 5.04
CA ASN A 57 3.79 -8.21 4.58
C ASN A 57 3.40 -8.70 3.16
N PHE A 58 4.15 -9.69 2.66
CA PHE A 58 4.05 -10.19 1.28
C PHE A 58 2.62 -10.50 0.84
N ASP A 59 2.36 -10.26 -0.44
CA ASP A 59 1.12 -10.62 -1.14
C ASP A 59 -0.16 -9.97 -0.58
N CYS A 60 -0.03 -8.77 -0.01
CA CYS A 60 -1.19 -8.01 0.45
C CYS A 60 -2.05 -7.50 -0.71
N VAL A 61 -3.38 -7.64 -0.57
CA VAL A 61 -4.38 -7.17 -1.53
C VAL A 61 -5.40 -6.26 -0.84
N MET A 62 -5.63 -5.07 -1.40
CA MET A 62 -6.62 -4.11 -0.90
C MET A 62 -7.51 -3.62 -2.05
N LEU A 63 -8.67 -4.22 -2.24
CA LEU A 63 -9.62 -3.82 -3.28
C LEU A 63 -10.51 -2.69 -2.76
N ASP A 64 -10.18 -1.45 -3.12
CA ASP A 64 -10.64 -0.21 -2.48
C ASP A 64 -11.76 0.51 -3.27
N VAL A 65 -12.85 -0.21 -3.60
CA VAL A 65 -14.06 0.40 -4.19
C VAL A 65 -14.69 1.39 -3.21
N CYS A 66 -14.74 1.03 -1.91
CA CYS A 66 -15.07 1.94 -0.81
C CYS A 66 -13.83 2.25 0.06
N PRO A 67 -13.85 3.35 0.84
CA PRO A 67 -12.72 3.76 1.66
C PRO A 67 -12.22 2.69 2.63
N ILE A 68 -10.91 2.47 2.65
CA ILE A 68 -10.20 1.62 3.63
C ILE A 68 -9.41 2.55 4.55
N ARG A 69 -9.66 2.48 5.86
CA ARG A 69 -8.95 3.27 6.87
C ARG A 69 -8.28 2.33 7.87
N ILE A 70 -6.94 2.40 7.93
CA ILE A 70 -6.14 1.63 8.88
C ILE A 70 -5.43 2.62 9.81
N GLY A 71 -5.48 2.36 11.12
CA GLY A 71 -4.90 3.24 12.14
C GLY A 71 -3.38 3.14 12.27
N ASP A 72 -2.86 3.76 13.33
CA ASP A 72 -1.42 3.80 13.61
C ASP A 72 -0.90 2.45 14.11
N ASN A 73 0.38 2.16 13.84
CA ASN A 73 1.13 0.98 14.31
C ASN A 73 0.48 -0.36 13.93
N CYS A 74 -0.28 -0.39 12.84
CA CYS A 74 -0.93 -1.59 12.34
C CYS A 74 0.02 -2.42 11.48
N MET A 75 0.02 -3.73 11.69
CA MET A 75 0.82 -4.70 10.94
C MET A 75 -0.09 -5.75 10.31
N LEU A 76 0.00 -5.93 8.99
CA LEU A 76 -0.69 -7.01 8.28
C LEU A 76 0.29 -8.16 8.01
N ALA A 77 -0.13 -9.37 8.36
CA ALA A 77 0.60 -10.60 8.09
C ALA A 77 0.66 -10.91 6.58
N PRO A 78 1.46 -11.92 6.15
CA PRO A 78 1.48 -12.34 4.76
C PRO A 78 0.11 -12.83 4.27
N GLY A 79 -0.24 -12.52 3.01
CA GLY A 79 -1.47 -12.98 2.38
C GLY A 79 -2.75 -12.36 2.95
N VAL A 80 -2.67 -11.23 3.64
CA VAL A 80 -3.85 -10.50 4.12
C VAL A 80 -4.52 -9.79 2.95
N HIS A 81 -5.82 -10.05 2.80
CA HIS A 81 -6.65 -9.42 1.80
C HIS A 81 -7.80 -8.62 2.44
N ILE A 82 -8.05 -7.42 1.94
CA ILE A 82 -9.13 -6.53 2.36
C ILE A 82 -9.96 -6.18 1.13
N TYR A 83 -11.26 -6.44 1.19
CA TYR A 83 -12.17 -6.25 0.07
C TYR A 83 -13.32 -5.33 0.47
N THR A 84 -13.47 -4.23 -0.26
CA THR A 84 -14.62 -3.32 -0.14
C THR A 84 -15.44 -3.26 -1.43
N ALA A 85 -15.26 -4.26 -2.31
CA ALA A 85 -15.97 -4.46 -3.57
C ALA A 85 -17.36 -5.09 -3.37
#